data_AF-A0A3C0JGF9-F1
#
_entry.id   AF-A0A3C0JGF9-F1
#
_cell.length_a   1.000
_cell.length_b   1.000
_cell.length_c   1.000
_cell.angle_alpha   90.00
_cell.angle_beta   90.00
_cell.angle_gamma   90.00
#
_symmetry.space_group_name_H-M   'P 1'
#
loop_
_entity.id
_entity.type
_entity.pdbx_description
1 polymer ?
#
loop_
_entity_poly.entity_id
_entity_poly.type
_entity_poly.pdbx_seq_one_letter_code
_entity_poly.pdbx_strand_id
1 'polypeptide(L)' 'MRHYEVVFLVHPDQSAQVPAMIERYSASITERGGNVHRVEDWGRRQLAYPINKIH' A
#
# COMPACT_ATOMS: atom_id res chain seq x y z
N MET A 1 -1.42 21.57 -6.06
CA MET A 1 -1.81 20.31 -5.37
C MET A 1 -0.90 20.08 -4.17
N ARG A 2 -1.36 19.33 -3.16
CA ARG A 2 -0.55 18.96 -1.98
C ARG A 2 0.12 17.61 -2.24
N HIS A 3 1.32 17.43 -1.73
CA HIS A 3 2.02 16.14 -1.76
C HIS A 3 1.76 15.37 -0.46
N TYR A 4 1.55 14.06 -0.58
CA TYR A 4 1.31 13.16 0.54
C TYR A 4 2.18 11.92 0.41
N GLU A 5 2.54 11.35 1.57
CA GLU A 5 3.13 10.03 1.67
C GLU A 5 2.15 9.13 2.43
N VAL A 6 1.86 7.96 1.87
CA VAL A 6 0.91 7.00 2.44
C VAL A 6 1.61 5.67 2.57
N VAL A 7 1.59 5.11 3.77
CA VAL A 7 2.07 3.77 4.08
C VAL A 7 0.91 2.98 4.68
N PHE A 8 0.69 1.77 4.19
CA PHE A 8 -0.32 0.87 4.72
C PHE A 8 0.24 -0.54 4.87
N LEU A 9 -0.26 -1.24 5.89
CA LEU A 9 0.09 -2.63 6.18
C LEU A 9 -1.05 -3.52 5.71
N VAL A 10 -0.71 -4.60 5.00
CA VAL A 10 -1.69 -5.59 4.53
C VAL A 10 -1.52 -6.87 5.32
N HIS A 11 -2.63 -7.53 5.67
CA HIS A 11 -2.59 -8.82 6.32
C HIS A 11 -1.81 -9.83 5.45
N PRO A 12 -0.91 -10.67 6.01
CA PRO A 12 -0.07 -11.58 5.22
C PRO A 12 -0.87 -12.53 4.33
N ASP A 13 -2.05 -12.97 4.76
CA ASP A 13 -2.93 -13.85 3.97
C ASP A 13 -3.44 -13.18 2.67
N GLN A 14 -3.41 -11.86 2.59
CA GLN A 14 -3.84 -11.07 1.42
C GLN A 14 -2.66 -10.59 0.57
N SER A 15 -1.42 -11.06 0.80
CA SER A 15 -0.24 -10.59 0.04
C SER A 15 -0.40 -10.71 -1.48
N ALA A 16 -1.09 -11.74 -1.98
CA ALA A 16 -1.32 -11.90 -3.41
C ALA A 16 -2.21 -10.81 -4.04
N GLN A 17 -2.99 -10.09 -3.23
CA GLN A 17 -3.91 -9.04 -3.69
C GLN A 17 -3.24 -7.66 -3.76
N VAL A 18 -2.04 -7.51 -3.19
CA VAL A 18 -1.33 -6.23 -3.08
C VAL A 18 -1.13 -5.55 -4.45
N PRO A 19 -0.68 -6.23 -5.52
CA PRO A 19 -0.47 -5.58 -6.82
C PRO A 19 -1.75 -4.95 -7.39
N ALA A 20 -2.87 -5.67 -7.32
CA ALA A 20 -4.17 -5.20 -7.81
C ALA A 20 -4.70 -4.02 -6.99
N MET A 21 -4.45 -4.01 -5.68
CA MET A 21 -4.83 -2.88 -4.81
C MET A 21 -4.04 -1.61 -5.16
N ILE A 22 -2.73 -1.73 -5.38
CA ILE A 22 -1.87 -0.60 -5.78
C ILE A 22 -2.35 0.00 -7.10
N GLU A 23 -2.65 -0.84 -8.08
CA GLU A 23 -3.17 -0.41 -9.38
C GLU A 23 -4.50 0.35 -9.23
N ARG A 24 -5.45 -0.21 -8.47
CA ARG A 24 -6.76 0.42 -8.25
C ARG A 24 -6.65 1.79 -7.58
N TYR A 25 -5.80 1.93 -6.57
CA TYR A 25 -5.59 3.21 -5.89
C TYR A 25 -4.88 4.23 -6.77
N SER A 26 -3.89 3.79 -7.54
CA SER A 26 -3.17 4.66 -8.47
C SER A 26 -4.11 5.18 -9.56
N ALA A 27 -4.95 4.31 -10.13
CA ALA A 27 -5.97 4.68 -11.12
C ALA A 27 -6.94 5.74 -10.56
N SER A 28 -7.44 5.55 -9.33
CA SER A 28 -8.37 6.53 -8.74
C SER A 28 -7.74 7.92 -8.53
N ILE A 29 -6.43 7.98 -8.27
CA ILE A 29 -5.68 9.24 -8.14
C ILE A 29 -5.51 9.89 -9.51
N THR A 30 -5.10 9.14 -10.52
CA THR A 30 -4.84 9.67 -11.87
C THR A 30 -6.13 10.09 -12.58
N GLU A 31 -7.23 9.36 -12.40
CA GLU A 31 -8.57 9.72 -12.92
C GLU A 31 -9.06 11.08 -12.40
N ARG A 32 -8.65 11.48 -11.20
CA ARG A 32 -8.99 12.77 -10.60
C ARG A 32 -7.98 13.88 -10.92
N GLY A 33 -7.05 13.63 -11.85
CA GLY A 33 -6.03 14.58 -12.27
C GLY A 33 -4.84 14.69 -11.31
N GLY A 34 -4.67 13.73 -10.39
CA GLY A 34 -3.51 13.63 -9.51
C GLY A 34 -2.33 12.89 -10.15
N ASN A 35 -1.14 13.05 -9.58
CA ASN A 35 0.06 12.35 -10.02
C ASN A 35 0.61 11.47 -8.89
N VAL A 36 1.02 10.25 -9.25
CA VAL A 36 1.73 9.34 -8.34
C VAL A 36 3.23 9.48 -8.61
N HIS A 37 3.97 10.03 -7.65
CA HIS A 37 5.40 10.28 -7.82
C HIS A 37 6.28 9.06 -7.52
N ARG A 38 5.86 8.20 -6.57
CA ARG A 38 6.61 7.05 -6.13
C ARG A 38 5.67 5.95 -5.64
N VAL A 39 5.97 4.72 -6.01
CA VAL A 39 5.32 3.51 -5.52
C VAL A 39 6.42 2.53 -5.16
N GLU A 40 6.36 2.00 -3.93
CA GLU A 40 7.31 1.00 -3.44
C GLU A 40 6.53 -0.14 -2.76
N ASP A 41 6.79 -1.37 -3.17
CA ASP A 41 6.34 -2.57 -2.47
C ASP A 41 7.51 -3.11 -1.62
N TRP A 42 7.38 -3.01 -0.30
CA TRP A 42 8.41 -3.49 0.64
C TRP A 42 8.31 -4.99 0.94
N GLY A 43 7.29 -5.68 0.41
CA GLY A 43 7.03 -7.08 0.64
C GLY A 43 6.71 -7.41 2.10
N ARG A 44 6.91 -8.68 2.48
CA ARG A 44 6.72 -9.14 3.87
C ARG A 44 7.94 -8.78 4.72
N ARG A 45 7.68 -8.17 5.87
CA ARG A 45 8.69 -7.85 6.88
C ARG A 45 8.19 -8.23 8.27
N GLN A 46 9.10 -8.67 9.13
CA GLN A 46 8.78 -8.94 10.52
C GLN A 46 8.54 -7.63 11.26
N LEU A 47 7.43 -7.56 12.00
CA LEU A 47 7.11 -6.42 12.85
C LEU A 47 7.92 -6.48 14.14
N ALA A 48 8.25 -5.31 14.70
CA ALA A 48 8.92 -5.23 16.00
C ALA A 48 8.05 -5.74 17.16
N TYR A 49 6.72 -5.70 16.99
CA TYR A 49 5.75 -6.21 17.94
C TYR A 49 4.50 -6.72 17.20
N PRO A 50 3.75 -7.70 17.77
CA PRO A 50 2.54 -8.21 17.13
C PRO A 50 1.43 -7.15 17.06
N ILE A 51 0.78 -7.06 15.91
CA ILE A 51 -0.47 -6.31 15.72
C ILE A 51 -1.56 -7.35 15.41
N ASN A 52 -2.72 -7.26 16.05
CA ASN A 52 -3.82 -8.23 15.90
C ASN A 52 -3.42 -9.71 16.13
N LYS A 53 -2.45 -9.97 17.01
CA LYS A 53 -1.93 -11.31 17.33
C LYS A 53 -1.37 -12.08 16.13
N ILE A 54 -1.02 -11.38 15.04
CA ILE A 54 -0.27 -11.95 13.93
C ILE A 54 1.15 -12.20 14.45
N HIS A 55 1.51 -13.48 14.57
CA HIS A 55 2.84 -13.96 14.93
C HIS A 55 3.67 -14.18 13.67
#